data_AF-A0ABD1CSW5-F1
#
_entry.id   AF-A0ABD1CSW5-F1
#
_cell.length_a   1.000
_cell.length_b   1.000
_cell.length_c   1.000
_cell.angle_alpha   90.00
_cell.angle_beta   90.00
_cell.angle_gamma   90.00
#
_symmetry.space_group_name_H-M   'P 1'
#
loop_
_entity.id
_entity.type
_entity.pdbx_description
1 polymer ?
#
loop_
_entity_poly.entity_id
_entity_poly.type
_entity_poly.pdbx_seq_one_letter_code
_entity_poly.pdbx_strand_id
1 'polypeptide(L)'
;MPQVLRVVCCFQCRQFQSDIVKKSTKWTCNRCNTKQTLRKEYGRGSGLECRLLAQQLSAKSCETEGLLDQTLIERLLLEDDDFEIPPDEGVGTGR
;
A
#
# COMPACT_ATOMS: atom_id res chain seq x y z
N MET A 1 1.47 34.22 -9.39
CA MET A 1 0.25 33.52 -8.96
C MET A 1 0.65 32.29 -8.16
N PRO A 2 0.15 32.09 -6.93
CA PRO A 2 0.48 30.91 -6.14
C PRO A 2 -0.10 29.66 -6.79
N GLN A 3 0.74 28.64 -6.96
CA GLN A 3 0.38 27.40 -7.65
C GLN A 3 -0.26 26.49 -6.60
N VAL A 4 -1.49 26.03 -6.85
CA VAL A 4 -2.22 25.19 -5.89
C VAL A 4 -1.70 23.75 -6.00
N LEU A 5 -1.48 23.10 -4.85
CA LEU A 5 -1.08 21.70 -4.79
C LEU A 5 -2.27 20.83 -4.35
N ARG A 6 -2.22 19.57 -4.75
CA ARG A 6 -3.16 18.51 -4.37
C ARG A 6 -2.42 17.28 -3.87
N VAL A 7 -3.04 16.54 -2.98
CA VAL A 7 -2.51 15.26 -2.48
C VAL A 7 -3.15 14.10 -3.23
N VAL A 8 -2.28 13.22 -3.72
CA VAL A 8 -2.61 12.10 -4.61
C VAL A 8 -1.96 10.81 -4.10
N CYS A 9 -2.56 9.66 -4.38
CA CYS A 9 -2.04 8.34 -3.99
C CYS A 9 -1.66 7.53 -5.23
N CYS A 10 -0.46 6.96 -5.24
CA CYS A 10 0.00 6.11 -6.33
C CYS A 10 -0.78 4.78 -6.32
N PHE A 11 -1.23 4.30 -7.48
CA PHE A 11 -1.93 3.01 -7.50
C PHE A 11 -0.96 1.81 -7.38
N GLN A 12 0.30 1.99 -7.77
CA GLN A 12 1.31 0.93 -7.80
C GLN A 12 2.01 0.76 -6.46
N CYS A 13 2.58 1.86 -5.93
CA CYS A 13 3.34 1.83 -4.67
C CYS A 13 2.55 2.36 -3.47
N ARG A 14 1.28 2.76 -3.67
CA ARG A 14 0.35 3.23 -2.62
C ARG A 14 0.81 4.46 -1.81
N GLN A 15 1.92 5.08 -2.21
CA GLN A 15 2.46 6.24 -1.53
C GLN A 15 1.70 7.54 -1.85
N PHE A 16 1.50 8.36 -0.82
CA PHE A 16 0.91 9.69 -0.91
C PHE A 16 1.96 10.72 -1.32
N GLN A 17 1.60 11.56 -2.29
CA GLN A 17 2.48 12.58 -2.85
C GLN A 17 1.70 13.86 -3.12
N SER A 18 2.40 14.99 -3.08
CA SER A 18 1.86 16.27 -3.51
C SER A 18 2.15 16.49 -4.99
N ASP A 19 1.11 16.74 -5.78
CA ASP A 19 1.21 17.11 -7.20
C ASP A 19 0.64 18.53 -7.40
N ILE A 20 1.18 19.26 -8.37
CA ILE A 20 0.67 20.59 -8.71
C ILE A 20 -0.64 20.41 -9.47
N VAL A 21 -1.67 21.16 -9.09
CA VAL A 21 -2.97 21.13 -9.77
C VAL A 21 -2.78 21.65 -11.20
N LYS A 22 -2.77 20.72 -12.16
CA LYS A 22 -2.76 21.00 -13.60
C LYS A 22 -4.15 20.77 -14.18
N LYS A 23 -4.41 21.36 -15.35
CA LYS A 23 -5.61 21.10 -16.15
C LYS A 23 -5.70 19.62 -16.59
N SER A 24 -4.55 18.96 -16.71
CA SER A 24 -4.47 17.52 -16.94
C SER A 24 -4.59 16.75 -15.62
N THR A 25 -5.36 15.66 -15.67
CA THR A 25 -5.48 14.68 -14.59
C THR A 25 -4.35 13.65 -14.60
N LYS A 26 -3.43 13.70 -15.57
CA LYS A 26 -2.29 12.78 -15.64
C LYS A 26 -1.14 13.28 -14.77
N TRP A 27 -0.56 12.38 -13.98
CA TRP A 27 0.59 12.63 -13.14
C TRP A 27 1.50 11.40 -13.08
N THR A 28 2.75 11.59 -12.66
CA THR A 28 3.73 10.51 -12.57
C THR A 28 4.17 10.36 -11.12
N CYS A 29 4.15 9.13 -10.60
CA CYS A 29 4.67 8.86 -9.28
C CYS A 29 6.19 9.04 -9.25
N ASN A 30 6.73 9.78 -8.27
CA ASN A 30 8.16 10.04 -8.16
C ASN A 30 8.94 8.91 -7.44
N ARG A 31 8.24 7.92 -6.90
CA ARG A 31 8.83 6.73 -6.25
C ARG A 31 9.02 5.57 -7.21
N CYS A 32 7.98 5.25 -7.99
CA CYS A 32 7.97 4.10 -8.90
C CYS A 32 7.94 4.50 -10.39
N ASN A 33 7.98 5.81 -10.69
CA ASN A 33 7.99 6.36 -12.06
C ASN A 33 6.80 5.96 -12.95
N THR A 34 5.74 5.41 -12.37
CA THR A 34 4.53 5.01 -13.11
C THR A 34 3.69 6.23 -13.48
N LYS A 35 3.34 6.34 -14.76
CA LYS A 35 2.40 7.35 -15.26
C LYS A 35 0.98 6.89 -14.95
N GLN A 36 0.19 7.78 -14.36
CA GLN A 36 -1.14 7.44 -13.91
C GLN A 36 -2.12 8.62 -14.00
N THR A 37 -3.40 8.30 -14.01
CA THR A 37 -4.46 9.29 -13.98
C THR A 37 -4.92 9.51 -12.54
N LEU A 38 -5.25 10.74 -12.19
CA LEU A 38 -5.83 11.12 -10.92
C LEU A 38 -7.16 10.37 -10.73
N ARG A 39 -7.19 9.43 -9.78
CA ARG A 39 -8.41 8.71 -9.38
C ARG A 39 -9.15 9.43 -8.25
N LYS A 40 -8.41 9.88 -7.24
CA LYS A 40 -8.95 10.52 -6.04
C LYS A 40 -8.03 11.64 -5.58
N GLU A 41 -8.63 12.78 -5.22
CA GLU A 41 -7.96 13.89 -4.55
C GLU A 41 -8.21 13.74 -3.05
N TYR A 42 -7.12 13.69 -2.26
CA TYR A 42 -7.21 13.54 -0.80
C TYR A 42 -7.23 14.87 -0.06
N GLY A 43 -6.79 15.93 -0.74
CA GLY A 43 -6.77 17.28 -0.23
C GLY A 43 -6.15 18.23 -1.24
N ARG A 44 -6.43 19.52 -1.07
CA ARG A 44 -5.93 20.61 -1.93
C ARG A 44 -5.58 21.81 -1.07
N GLY A 45 -4.45 22.44 -1.35
CA GLY A 45 -4.04 23.62 -0.59
C GLY A 45 -2.65 24.13 -0.96
N SER A 46 -2.05 24.81 0.01
CA SER A 46 -0.67 25.30 -0.06
C SER A 46 0.33 24.15 0.06
N GLY A 47 1.56 24.35 -0.44
CA GLY A 47 2.58 23.30 -0.43
C GLY A 47 2.91 22.76 0.96
N LEU A 48 2.81 23.58 2.01
CA LEU A 48 3.01 23.17 3.40
C LEU A 48 1.90 22.22 3.87
N GLU A 49 0.64 22.64 3.72
CA GLU A 49 -0.55 21.84 4.06
C GLU A 49 -0.54 20.49 3.33
N CYS A 50 -0.24 20.49 2.03
CA CYS A 50 -0.18 19.25 1.25
C CYS A 50 0.96 18.32 1.69
N ARG A 51 2.12 18.86 2.10
CA ARG A 51 3.23 18.05 2.62
C ARG A 51 2.87 17.43 3.97
N LEU A 52 2.29 18.19 4.88
CA LEU A 52 1.81 17.70 6.17
C LEU A 52 0.74 16.62 6.00
N LEU A 53 -0.25 16.86 5.13
CA LEU A 53 -1.30 15.89 4.84
C LEU A 53 -0.73 14.62 4.20
N ALA A 54 0.17 14.74 3.22
CA ALA A 54 0.81 13.57 2.60
C ALA A 54 1.66 12.77 3.61
N GLN A 55 2.35 13.46 4.53
CA GLN A 55 3.12 12.81 5.60
C GLN A 55 2.20 12.09 6.59
N GLN A 56 1.11 12.74 7.03
CA GLN A 56 0.12 12.12 7.92
C GLN A 56 -0.59 10.94 7.26
N LEU A 57 -0.96 11.05 5.99
CA LEU A 57 -1.58 9.96 5.25
C LEU A 57 -0.61 8.81 5.03
N SER A 58 0.67 9.10 4.72
CA SER A 58 1.69 8.04 4.62
C SER A 58 1.94 7.34 5.96
N ALA A 59 1.90 8.07 7.09
CA ALA A 59 1.99 7.48 8.42
C ALA A 59 0.78 6.58 8.73
N LYS A 60 -0.43 7.10 8.53
CA LYS A 60 -1.68 6.34 8.74
C LYS A 60 -1.80 5.13 7.81
N SER A 61 -1.29 5.23 6.59
CA SER A 61 -1.29 4.11 5.64
C SER A 61 -0.19 3.09 5.89
N CYS A 62 0.94 3.48 6.47
CA CYS A 62 1.91 2.52 7.02
C CYS A 62 1.26 1.67 8.13
N GLU A 63 0.37 2.26 8.94
CA GLU A 63 -0.38 1.52 9.96
C GLU A 63 -1.48 0.64 9.35
N THR A 64 -2.26 1.13 8.36
CA THR A 64 -3.37 0.36 7.80
C THR A 64 -2.98 -0.70 6.78
N GLU A 65 -1.87 -0.54 6.05
CA GLU A 65 -1.40 -1.60 5.14
C GLU A 65 -0.72 -2.74 5.91
N GLY A 66 -0.09 -2.47 7.06
CA GLY A 66 0.38 -3.53 7.95
C GLY A 66 -0.75 -4.40 8.51
N LEU A 67 -1.93 -3.81 8.80
CA LEU A 67 -3.09 -4.57 9.26
C LEU A 67 -3.83 -5.32 8.14
N LEU A 68 -3.97 -4.74 6.94
CA LEU A 68 -4.62 -5.42 5.82
C LEU A 68 -3.74 -6.56 5.27
N ASP A 69 -2.42 -6.38 5.29
CA ASP A 69 -1.45 -7.41 4.91
C ASP A 69 -1.37 -8.51 5.99
N GLN A 70 -1.31 -8.16 7.29
CA GLN A 70 -1.41 -9.17 8.36
C GLN A 70 -2.72 -9.95 8.32
N THR A 71 -3.87 -9.30 8.12
CA THR A 71 -5.17 -10.01 8.09
C THR A 71 -5.33 -10.90 6.86
N LEU A 72 -4.71 -10.55 5.73
CA LEU A 72 -4.65 -11.44 4.56
C LEU A 72 -3.65 -12.58 4.76
N ILE A 73 -2.48 -12.30 5.34
CA ILE A 73 -1.47 -13.32 5.69
C ILE A 73 -2.05 -14.31 6.70
N GLU A 74 -2.73 -13.83 7.75
CA GLU A 74 -3.35 -14.68 8.77
C GLU A 74 -4.49 -15.53 8.19
N ARG A 75 -5.25 -15.01 7.22
CA ARG A 75 -6.23 -15.82 6.48
C ARG A 75 -5.58 -16.89 5.61
N LEU A 76 -4.52 -16.54 4.87
CA LEU A 76 -3.82 -17.48 3.99
C LEU A 76 -3.10 -18.59 4.77
N LEU A 77 -2.51 -18.26 5.93
CA LEU A 77 -1.82 -19.24 6.79
C LEU A 77 -2.76 -20.21 7.50
N LEU A 78 -4.04 -19.85 7.68
CA LEU A 78 -5.06 -20.73 8.26
C LEU A 78 -5.68 -21.68 7.24
N GLU A 79 -5.39 -21.52 5.93
CA GLU A 79 -5.89 -22.40 4.87
C GLU A 79 -4.94 -23.59 4.56
N ASP A 80 -3.72 -23.62 5.13
CA ASP A 80 -2.71 -24.67 4.88
C ASP A 80 -2.61 -25.76 5.98
N ASP A 81 -3.49 -25.76 7.00
CA ASP A 81 -3.50 -26.74 8.11
C ASP A 81 -4.40 -27.99 7.85
N ASP A 82 -4.50 -28.44 6.59
CA ASP A 82 -5.08 -29.75 6.25
C ASP A 82 -4.11 -30.63 5.45
N PHE A 83 -2.79 -30.40 5.55
CA PHE A 83 -1.83 -31.43 5.15
C PHE A 83 -1.79 -32.50 6.25
N GLU A 84 -2.78 -33.38 6.25
CA GLU A 84 -2.75 -34.62 7.02
C GLU A 84 -1.57 -35.46 6.51
N ILE A 85 -0.43 -35.32 7.19
CA ILE A 85 0.72 -36.21 7.02
C ILE A 85 0.23 -37.58 7.51
N PRO A 86 0.10 -38.60 6.64
CA PRO A 86 -0.21 -39.93 7.12
C PRO A 86 0.91 -40.37 8.09
N PRO A 87 0.58 -40.99 9.23
CA PRO A 87 1.61 -41.40 10.18
C PRO A 87 2.58 -42.37 9.49
N ASP A 88 3.84 -41.93 9.39
CA ASP A 88 4.99 -42.77 9.09
C ASP A 88 5.22 -43.70 10.28
N GLU A 89 4.61 -44.89 10.26
CA GLU A 89 4.93 -45.97 11.18
C GLU A 89 6.28 -46.58 10.77
N GLY A 90 7.35 -45.87 11.12
CA GLY A 90 8.73 -46.32 11.01
C GLY A 90 9.24 -46.98 12.30
N VAL A 91 10.06 -48.03 12.11
CA VAL A 91 10.99 -48.69 13.06
C VAL A 91 10.39 -49.89 13.83
N GLY A 92 10.81 -51.15 13.62
CA GLY A 92 12.14 -51.78 13.74
C GLY A 92 11.89 -53.13 14.46
N THR A 93 12.50 -54.26 14.15
CA THR A 93 13.85 -54.65 14.59
C THR A 93 14.24 -55.97 13.90
N GLY A 94 15.50 -56.06 13.46
CA GLY A 94 16.08 -57.34 13.05
C GLY A 94 16.38 -58.26 14.25
N ARG A 95 16.20 -59.56 14.03
CA ARG A 95 17.15 -60.59 14.42
C ARG A 95 16.99 -61.80 13.49
#